data_AF-A0A3D5AT20-F1
#
_entry.id   AF-A0A3D5AT20-F1
#
_cell.length_a   1.000
_cell.length_b   1.000
_cell.length_c   1.000
_cell.angle_alpha   90.00
_cell.angle_beta   90.00
_cell.angle_gamma   90.00
#
_symmetry.space_group_name_H-M   'P 1'
#
loop_
_entity.id
_entity.type
_entity.pdbx_description
1 polymer ?
#
loop_
_entity_poly.entity_id
_entity_poly.type
_entity_poly.pdbx_seq_one_letter_code
_entity_poly.pdbx_strand_id
1 'polypeptide(L)'
;MSDWASYGRVDADGTVWVKTSAGERTVGSWQAGTPEEGLAHFVRRFEDLLTEVQLLETRLNSGAADASHTLTTAKRLRGGLDEAHVVGDIDGLGQRLDLLITVAQDKSAEAKAARDAARVEAVARKTSLVEEAEK
;
A
#
# COMPACT_ATOMS: atom_id res chain seq x y z
N MET A 1 13.47 -16.14 -8.12
CA MET A 1 12.13 -15.84 -8.65
C MET A 1 11.15 -16.38 -7.66
N SER A 2 10.26 -15.53 -7.14
CA SER A 2 9.22 -15.99 -6.23
C SER A 2 8.23 -16.86 -7.00
N ASP A 3 7.86 -18.01 -6.46
CA ASP A 3 6.88 -18.91 -7.08
C ASP A 3 5.46 -18.49 -6.68
N TRP A 4 5.02 -17.34 -7.18
CA TRP A 4 3.66 -16.84 -6.93
C TRP A 4 2.59 -17.68 -7.62
N ALA A 5 2.96 -18.42 -8.68
CA ALA A 5 2.05 -19.32 -9.38
C ALA A 5 1.52 -20.43 -8.48
N SER A 6 2.29 -20.86 -7.46
CA SER A 6 1.83 -21.82 -6.44
C SER A 6 0.59 -21.38 -5.64
N TYR A 7 0.25 -20.09 -5.65
CA TYR A 7 -0.94 -19.53 -5.01
C TYR A 7 -2.18 -19.60 -5.90
N GLY A 8 -2.09 -20.11 -7.14
CA GLY A 8 -3.26 -20.15 -8.01
C GLY A 8 -3.34 -21.36 -8.90
N ARG A 9 -4.52 -21.52 -9.49
CA ARG A 9 -4.81 -22.55 -10.47
C ARG A 9 -5.84 -22.04 -11.47
N VAL A 10 -5.85 -22.64 -12.64
CA VAL A 10 -6.84 -22.38 -13.68
C VAL A 10 -7.57 -23.68 -13.96
N ASP A 11 -8.89 -23.66 -13.87
CA ASP A 11 -9.73 -24.81 -14.19
C ASP A 11 -9.87 -25.00 -15.70
N ALA A 12 -10.32 -26.20 -16.11
CA ALA A 12 -10.49 -26.56 -17.51
C ALA A 12 -11.54 -25.68 -18.24
N ASP A 13 -12.46 -25.07 -17.51
CA ASP A 13 -13.42 -24.10 -18.03
C ASP A 13 -12.84 -22.68 -18.16
N GLY A 14 -11.57 -22.49 -17.79
CA GLY A 14 -10.85 -21.22 -17.79
C GLY A 14 -11.03 -20.40 -16.51
N THR A 15 -11.73 -20.89 -15.48
CA THR A 15 -11.88 -20.16 -14.21
C THR A 15 -10.55 -20.08 -13.47
N VAL A 16 -10.14 -18.86 -13.09
CA VAL A 16 -8.88 -18.61 -12.37
C VAL A 16 -9.16 -18.47 -10.88
N TRP A 17 -8.43 -19.23 -10.08
CA TRP A 17 -8.54 -19.28 -8.63
C TRP A 17 -7.25 -18.83 -7.98
N VAL A 18 -7.38 -18.17 -6.83
CA VAL A 18 -6.29 -17.88 -5.90
C VAL A 18 -6.55 -18.59 -4.58
N LYS A 19 -5.49 -19.08 -3.96
CA LYS A 19 -5.48 -19.69 -2.64
C LYS A 19 -5.05 -18.66 -1.61
N THR A 20 -5.89 -18.45 -0.60
CA THR A 20 -5.59 -17.65 0.59
C THR A 20 -5.72 -18.52 1.83
N SER A 21 -5.36 -17.97 2.98
CA SER A 21 -5.55 -18.59 4.30
C SER A 21 -7.02 -18.88 4.63
N ALA A 22 -7.96 -18.14 4.02
CA ALA A 22 -9.40 -18.34 4.18
C ALA A 22 -9.97 -19.42 3.23
N GLY A 23 -9.18 -19.90 2.27
CA GLY A 23 -9.61 -20.88 1.26
C GLY A 23 -9.31 -20.43 -0.17
N GLU A 24 -9.93 -21.07 -1.14
CA GLU A 24 -9.82 -20.68 -2.55
C GLU A 24 -10.89 -19.66 -2.95
N ARG A 25 -10.50 -18.68 -3.76
CA ARG A 25 -11.36 -17.60 -4.26
C ARG A 25 -11.20 -17.47 -5.77
N THR A 26 -12.30 -17.29 -6.50
CA THR A 26 -12.26 -16.97 -7.93
C THR A 26 -11.82 -15.52 -8.14
N VAL A 27 -10.84 -15.31 -9.02
CA VAL A 27 -10.29 -13.98 -9.35
C VAL A 27 -10.54 -13.56 -10.80
N GLY A 28 -11.13 -14.44 -11.61
CA GLY A 28 -11.51 -14.13 -12.97
C GLY A 28 -11.60 -15.38 -13.83
N SER A 29 -11.60 -15.18 -15.14
CA SER A 29 -11.59 -16.25 -16.12
C SER A 29 -10.60 -15.93 -17.25
N TRP A 30 -9.96 -16.95 -17.79
CA TRP A 30 -9.06 -16.89 -18.92
C TRP A 30 -9.59 -17.77 -20.06
N GLN A 31 -9.85 -17.16 -21.22
CA GLN A 31 -10.38 -17.85 -22.40
C GLN A 31 -9.48 -17.64 -23.63
N ALA A 32 -8.32 -17.01 -23.46
CA ALA A 32 -7.47 -16.53 -24.53
C ALA A 32 -6.08 -17.17 -24.45
N GLY A 33 -5.94 -18.42 -24.88
CA GLY A 33 -4.67 -19.14 -24.84
C GLY A 33 -4.66 -20.25 -23.79
N THR A 34 -3.48 -20.65 -23.34
CA THR A 34 -3.34 -21.78 -22.42
C THR A 34 -3.61 -21.38 -20.97
N PRO A 35 -3.99 -22.33 -20.09
CA PRO A 35 -4.16 -22.09 -18.66
C PRO A 35 -2.90 -21.51 -17.98
N GLU A 36 -1.71 -21.94 -18.42
CA GLU A 36 -0.42 -21.47 -17.88
C GLU A 36 -0.18 -19.99 -18.23
N GLU A 37 -0.52 -19.57 -19.46
CA GLU A 37 -0.45 -18.16 -19.87
C GLU A 37 -1.43 -17.30 -19.06
N GLY A 38 -2.63 -17.83 -18.82
CA GLY A 38 -3.60 -17.19 -17.95
C GLY A 38 -3.05 -17.01 -16.53
N LEU A 39 -2.55 -18.07 -15.91
CA LEU A 39 -1.97 -18.00 -14.57
C LEU A 39 -0.83 -16.98 -14.49
N ALA A 40 0.10 -16.99 -15.46
CA ALA A 40 1.20 -16.05 -15.53
C ALA A 40 0.71 -14.59 -15.63
N HIS A 41 -0.37 -14.33 -16.36
CA HIS A 41 -0.97 -13.00 -16.46
C HIS A 41 -1.50 -12.48 -15.13
N PHE A 42 -2.20 -13.31 -14.34
CA PHE A 42 -2.69 -12.93 -13.02
C PHE A 42 -1.56 -12.79 -11.99
N VAL A 43 -0.51 -13.61 -12.10
CA VAL A 43 0.71 -13.48 -11.30
C VAL A 43 1.43 -12.17 -11.60
N ARG A 44 1.56 -11.80 -12.87
CA ARG A 44 2.20 -10.55 -13.27
C ARG A 44 1.52 -9.33 -12.64
N ARG A 45 0.18 -9.33 -12.58
CA ARG A 45 -0.58 -8.27 -11.91
C ARG A 45 -0.31 -8.22 -10.40
N PHE A 46 -0.13 -9.37 -9.74
CA PHE A 46 0.28 -9.40 -8.34
C PHE A 46 1.68 -8.80 -8.16
N GLU A 47 2.63 -9.14 -9.03
CA GLU A 47 3.98 -8.58 -8.97
C GLU A 47 4.00 -7.06 -9.15
N ASP A 48 3.17 -6.52 -10.05
CA ASP A 48 3.04 -5.09 -10.25
C ASP A 48 2.48 -4.40 -8.98
N LEU A 49 1.46 -4.99 -8.36
CA LEU A 49 0.90 -4.50 -7.10
C LEU A 49 1.92 -4.56 -5.96
N LEU A 50 2.65 -5.68 -5.85
CA LEU A 50 3.72 -5.84 -4.88
C LEU A 50 4.82 -4.78 -5.06
N THR A 51 5.20 -4.50 -6.31
CA THR A 51 6.19 -3.48 -6.66
C THR A 51 5.70 -2.08 -6.26
N GLU A 52 4.42 -1.77 -6.50
CA GLU A 52 3.81 -0.50 -6.06
C GLU A 52 3.90 -0.34 -4.53
N VAL A 53 3.56 -1.38 -3.77
CA VAL A 53 3.65 -1.36 -2.31
C VAL A 53 5.09 -1.18 -1.82
N GLN A 54 6.05 -1.91 -2.40
CA GLN A 54 7.47 -1.77 -2.06
C GLN A 54 8.01 -0.36 -2.32
N LEU A 55 7.58 0.26 -3.43
CA LEU A 55 7.95 1.63 -3.76
C LEU A 55 7.37 2.62 -2.74
N LEU A 56 6.12 2.39 -2.31
CA LEU A 56 5.45 3.22 -1.32
C LEU A 56 6.14 3.13 0.05
N GLU A 57 6.51 1.92 0.48
CA GLU A 57 7.30 1.66 1.69
C GLU A 57 8.65 2.38 1.63
N THR A 58 9.38 2.22 0.52
CA THR A 58 10.71 2.81 0.32
C THR A 58 10.66 4.34 0.39
N ARG A 59 9.65 4.95 -0.25
CA ARG A 59 9.47 6.42 -0.24
C ARG A 59 9.07 6.94 1.13
N LEU A 60 8.24 6.22 1.88
CA LEU A 60 7.88 6.61 3.24
C LEU A 60 9.09 6.51 4.18
N ASN A 61 9.90 5.45 4.05
CA ASN A 61 11.06 5.23 4.90
C ASN A 61 12.19 6.23 4.62
N SER A 62 12.42 6.58 3.35
CA SER A 62 13.37 7.62 2.97
C SER A 62 12.92 9.06 3.28
N GLY A 63 11.65 9.26 3.64
CA GLY A 63 11.06 10.60 3.81
C GLY A 63 10.80 11.34 2.49
N ALA A 64 10.92 10.65 1.34
CA ALA A 64 10.68 11.21 0.02
C ALA A 64 9.18 11.33 -0.34
N ALA A 65 8.29 10.73 0.46
CA ALA A 65 6.83 10.86 0.31
C ALA A 65 6.17 11.49 1.52
N ASP A 66 5.09 12.23 1.28
CA ASP A 66 4.21 12.72 2.34
C ASP A 66 3.51 11.55 3.03
N ALA A 67 3.63 11.47 4.36
CA ALA A 67 3.09 10.38 5.15
C ALA A 67 1.56 10.27 5.07
N SER A 68 0.85 11.41 4.92
CA SER A 68 -0.61 11.43 4.84
C SER A 68 -1.09 10.93 3.47
N HIS A 69 -0.38 11.29 2.40
CA HIS A 69 -0.61 10.75 1.06
C HIS A 69 -0.31 9.24 1.00
N THR A 70 0.81 8.80 1.60
CA THR A 70 1.14 7.38 1.70
C THR A 70 0.06 6.60 2.45
N LEU A 71 -0.39 7.12 3.60
CA LEU A 71 -1.47 6.52 4.38
C LEU A 71 -2.76 6.35 3.55
N THR A 72 -3.15 7.39 2.81
CA THR A 72 -4.34 7.35 1.96
C THR A 72 -4.22 6.29 0.86
N THR A 73 -3.05 6.23 0.22
CA THR A 73 -2.78 5.26 -0.84
C THR A 73 -2.76 3.83 -0.29
N ALA A 74 -2.09 3.58 0.83
CA ALA A 74 -2.01 2.26 1.46
C ALA A 74 -3.39 1.76 1.88
N LYS A 75 -4.24 2.62 2.47
CA LYS A 75 -5.64 2.27 2.80
C LYS A 75 -6.47 1.90 1.57
N ARG A 76 -6.32 2.65 0.47
CA ARG A 76 -7.01 2.36 -0.79
C ARG A 76 -6.59 1.00 -1.34
N LEU A 77 -5.28 0.72 -1.39
CA LEU A 77 -4.76 -0.57 -1.84
C LEU A 77 -5.24 -1.71 -0.96
N ARG A 78 -5.22 -1.53 0.37
CA ARG A 78 -5.67 -2.53 1.34
C ARG A 78 -7.15 -2.87 1.21
N GLY A 79 -8.00 -1.86 0.96
CA GLY A 79 -9.43 -2.05 0.77
C GLY A 79 -9.80 -2.71 -0.57
N GLY A 80 -8.99 -2.53 -1.61
CA GLY A 80 -9.20 -3.17 -2.92
C GLY A 80 -8.57 -4.56 -3.05
N LEU A 81 -7.77 -4.99 -2.07
CA LEU A 81 -6.99 -6.22 -2.17
C LEU A 81 -7.86 -7.48 -2.18
N ASP A 82 -8.95 -7.50 -1.41
CA ASP A 82 -9.86 -8.64 -1.31
C ASP A 82 -10.64 -8.90 -2.61
N GLU A 83 -10.80 -7.87 -3.44
CA GLU A 83 -11.46 -7.91 -4.75
C GLU A 83 -10.45 -7.95 -5.90
N ALA A 84 -9.15 -7.92 -5.62
CA ALA A 84 -8.12 -7.83 -6.64
C ALA A 84 -8.10 -9.07 -7.54
N HIS A 85 -8.03 -8.84 -8.85
CA HIS A 85 -7.94 -9.84 -9.91
C HIS A 85 -6.48 -10.28 -10.12
N VAL A 86 -5.90 -10.92 -9.10
CA VAL A 86 -4.47 -11.27 -9.05
C VAL A 86 -4.26 -12.66 -8.45
N VAL A 87 -3.13 -13.28 -8.74
CA VAL A 87 -2.70 -14.55 -8.13
C VAL A 87 -1.35 -14.35 -7.45
N GLY A 88 -1.28 -14.62 -6.16
CA GLY A 88 -0.06 -14.48 -5.36
C GLY A 88 -0.37 -14.52 -3.86
N ASP A 89 0.62 -14.16 -3.04
CA ASP A 89 0.46 -14.08 -1.58
C ASP A 89 -0.33 -12.82 -1.18
N ILE A 90 -1.65 -12.91 -1.32
CA ILE A 90 -2.59 -11.83 -0.98
C ILE A 90 -2.55 -11.54 0.52
N ASP A 91 -2.44 -12.57 1.36
CA ASP A 91 -2.43 -12.39 2.81
C ASP A 91 -1.16 -11.68 3.28
N GLY A 92 0.00 -12.09 2.76
CA GLY A 92 1.28 -11.43 3.06
C GLY A 92 1.31 -9.98 2.54
N LEU A 93 0.72 -9.72 1.38
CA LEU A 93 0.57 -8.35 0.88
C LEU A 93 -0.36 -7.50 1.75
N GLY A 94 -1.46 -8.10 2.24
CA GLY A 94 -2.38 -7.48 3.18
C GLY A 94 -1.69 -7.08 4.49
N GLN A 95 -0.91 -8.00 5.07
CA GLN A 95 -0.13 -7.74 6.29
C GLN A 95 0.89 -6.61 6.09
N ARG A 96 1.58 -6.58 4.94
CA ARG A 96 2.50 -5.49 4.61
C ARG A 96 1.79 -4.14 4.52
N LEU A 97 0.64 -4.09 3.85
CA LEU A 97 -0.18 -2.89 3.76
C LEU A 97 -0.68 -2.43 5.13
N ASP A 98 -1.10 -3.36 6.00
CA ASP A 98 -1.55 -3.04 7.37
C ASP A 98 -0.40 -2.43 8.19
N LEU A 99 0.81 -2.99 8.12
CA LEU A 99 2.00 -2.41 8.74
C LEU A 99 2.34 -1.03 8.17
N LEU A 100 2.31 -0.88 6.85
CA LEU A 100 2.58 0.39 6.18
C LEU A 100 1.58 1.48 6.60
N ILE A 101 0.31 1.12 6.77
CA ILE A 101 -0.73 2.02 7.29
C ILE A 101 -0.35 2.50 8.68
N THR A 102 0.04 1.61 9.59
CA THR A 102 0.47 1.99 10.94
C THR A 102 1.67 2.95 10.91
N VAL A 103 2.73 2.60 10.18
CA VAL A 103 3.93 3.45 10.07
C VAL A 103 3.60 4.82 9.47
N ALA A 104 2.73 4.86 8.45
CA ALA A 104 2.32 6.11 7.83
C ALA A 104 1.45 6.98 8.75
N GLN A 105 0.61 6.37 9.60
CA GLN A 105 -0.17 7.07 10.62
C GLN A 105 0.75 7.74 11.64
N ASP A 106 1.72 7.00 12.17
CA ASP A 106 2.66 7.52 13.17
C ASP A 106 3.47 8.69 12.61
N LYS A 107 4.06 8.52 11.42
CA LYS A 107 4.82 9.60 10.75
C LYS A 107 3.96 10.81 10.40
N SER A 108 2.69 10.61 10.03
CA SER A 108 1.76 11.71 9.75
C SER A 108 1.45 12.49 11.03
N ALA A 109 1.24 11.80 12.16
CA ALA A 109 1.01 12.42 13.46
C ALA A 109 2.24 13.20 13.95
N GLU A 110 3.44 12.63 13.84
CA GLU A 110 4.71 13.30 14.16
C GLU A 110 4.91 14.57 13.32
N ALA A 111 4.71 14.48 12.00
CA ALA A 111 4.83 15.61 11.10
C ALA A 111 3.82 16.72 11.43
N LYS A 112 2.59 16.34 11.81
CA LYS A 112 1.57 17.30 12.27
C LYS A 112 1.98 17.98 13.58
N ALA A 113 2.43 17.22 14.57
CA ALA A 113 2.88 17.75 15.85
C ALA A 113 4.06 18.73 15.69
N ALA A 114 5.04 18.39 14.85
CA ALA A 114 6.18 19.26 14.55
C ALA A 114 5.75 20.58 13.88
N ARG A 115 4.79 20.53 12.94
CA ARG A 115 4.22 21.73 12.29
C ARG A 115 3.47 22.61 13.29
N ASP A 116 2.67 22.00 14.17
CA ASP A 116 1.90 22.72 15.18
C ASP A 116 2.84 23.40 16.20
N ALA A 117 3.91 22.72 16.65
CA ALA A 117 4.95 23.29 17.51
C ALA A 117 5.69 24.46 16.84
N ALA A 118 6.14 24.28 15.59
CA ALA A 118 6.82 25.33 14.84
C ALA A 118 5.94 26.57 14.63
N ARG A 119 4.62 26.38 14.48
CA ARG A 119 3.65 27.48 14.39
C ARG A 119 3.53 28.24 15.71
N VAL A 120 3.46 27.54 16.84
CA VAL A 120 3.42 28.16 18.18
C VAL A 120 4.69 28.98 18.43
N GLU A 121 5.86 28.42 18.13
CA GLU A 121 7.15 29.15 18.25
C GLU A 121 7.23 30.37 17.33
N ALA A 122 6.75 30.25 16.09
CA ALA A 122 6.73 31.35 15.14
C ALA A 122 5.81 32.50 15.60
N VAL A 123 4.66 32.17 16.20
CA VAL A 123 3.76 33.17 16.80
C VAL A 123 4.43 33.83 18.02
N ALA A 124 5.01 33.04 18.93
CA ALA A 124 5.69 33.58 20.12
C ALA A 124 6.83 34.54 19.77
N ARG A 125 7.68 34.19 18.79
CA ARG A 125 8.76 35.06 18.30
C ARG A 125 8.23 36.34 17.65
N LYS A 126 7.10 36.28 16.95
CA LYS A 126 6.47 37.47 16.37
C LYS A 126 5.92 38.40 17.44
N THR A 127 5.31 37.85 18.49
CA THR A 127 4.77 38.65 19.60
C THR A 127 5.88 39.35 20.39
N SER A 128 6.98 38.67 20.70
CA SER A 128 8.11 39.28 21.43
C SER A 128 8.77 40.41 20.63
N LEU A 129 8.86 40.28 19.31
CA LEU A 129 9.40 41.33 18.44
C LEU A 129 8.51 42.58 18.36
N VAL A 130 7.19 42.43 18.52
CA VAL A 130 6.27 43.58 18.53
C VAL A 130 6.33 44.30 19.89
N GLU A 131 6.41 43.57 21.00
CA GLU A 131 6.51 44.16 22.34
C GLU A 131 7.83 44.93 22.59
N GLU A 132 8.94 44.53 21.96
CA GLU A 132 10.19 45.29 22.01
C GLU A 132 10.19 46.54 21.09
N ALA A 133 9.32 46.59 20.09
CA ALA A 133 9.23 47.73 19.16
C ALA A 133 8.27 48.84 19.63
N GLU A 134 7.44 48.58 20.63
CA GLU A 134 6.54 49.57 21.27
C GLU A 134 7.15 50.23 22.53
N LYS A 135 8.42 49.93 22.85
CA LYS A 135 9.24 50.67 23.83
C LYS A 135 10.22 51.61 23.14
#